data_AF-A0A9E0LHX8-F1
#
_entry.id   AF-A0A9E0LHX8-F1
#
_cell.length_a   1.000
_cell.length_b   1.000
_cell.length_c   1.000
_cell.angle_alpha   90.00
_cell.angle_beta   90.00
_cell.angle_gamma   90.00
#
_symmetry.space_group_name_H-M   'P 1'
#
loop_
_entity.id
_entity.type
_entity.pdbx_description
1 polymer ?
#
loop_
_entity_poly.entity_id
_entity_poly.type
_entity_poly.pdbx_seq_one_letter_code
_entity_poly.pdbx_strand_id
1 'polypeptide(L)'
;MYWRVQKIGPEQLVKLYGVHLLLVFSLVINGFLWLSRPQKSMPTEVKQDVETFSRKVTGHLLDTSYITCENNMTQLRDELGPTLAANLTNQGILPKNAQDMHALVLDMQERKQICAVRIDQVQVSEPNQQGLIPVRVSGVCAIHSAAETAERRFIFQYLIGQRAGTTQLLLTQYQDLSPN
;
A
#
# COMPACT_ATOMS: atom_id res chain seq x y z
N MET A 1 -21.97 5.81 70.08
CA MET A 1 -22.44 5.53 68.71
C MET A 1 -21.93 4.14 68.31
N TYR A 2 -22.77 3.12 68.42
CA TYR A 2 -22.41 1.76 68.02
C TYR A 2 -22.59 1.60 66.51
N TRP A 3 -21.51 1.45 65.76
CA TRP A 3 -21.55 1.06 64.36
C TRP A 3 -22.02 -0.40 64.27
N ARG A 4 -23.29 -0.63 63.93
CA ARG A 4 -23.78 -1.95 63.55
C ARG A 4 -23.23 -2.26 62.16
N VAL A 5 -22.17 -3.05 62.10
CA VAL A 5 -21.73 -3.69 60.85
C VAL A 5 -22.78 -4.75 60.50
N GLN A 6 -23.70 -4.41 59.60
CA GLN A 6 -24.61 -5.39 59.00
C GLN A 6 -23.75 -6.40 58.25
N LYS A 7 -23.70 -7.64 58.74
CA LYS A 7 -23.12 -8.77 58.02
C LYS A 7 -24.05 -9.11 56.86
N ILE A 8 -23.86 -8.44 55.73
CA ILE A 8 -24.56 -8.73 54.49
C ILE A 8 -24.08 -10.11 54.02
N GLY A 9 -24.99 -11.09 54.02
CA GLY A 9 -24.69 -12.43 53.51
C GLY A 9 -24.45 -12.40 51.99
N PRO A 10 -23.66 -13.35 51.45
CA PRO A 10 -23.34 -13.41 50.02
C PRO A 10 -24.60 -13.45 49.14
N GLU A 11 -25.68 -14.05 49.61
CA GLU A 11 -26.97 -14.13 48.91
C GLU A 11 -27.68 -12.78 48.74
N GLN A 12 -27.57 -11.88 49.72
CA GLN A 12 -28.14 -10.52 49.62
C GLN A 12 -27.34 -9.65 48.66
N LEU A 13 -26.03 -9.86 48.57
CA LEU A 13 -25.13 -9.15 47.67
C LEU A 13 -25.41 -9.50 46.20
N VAL A 14 -25.70 -10.77 45.91
CA VAL A 14 -26.12 -11.23 44.58
C VAL A 14 -27.51 -10.70 44.20
N LYS A 15 -28.47 -10.65 45.14
CA LYS A 15 -29.80 -10.08 44.88
C LYS A 15 -29.79 -8.57 44.61
N LEU A 16 -28.90 -7.82 45.27
CA LEU A 16 -28.84 -6.36 45.12
C LEU A 16 -27.93 -5.91 43.97
N TYR A 17 -26.81 -6.60 43.73
CA TYR A 17 -25.75 -6.18 42.80
C TYR A 17 -25.45 -7.19 41.68
N GLY A 18 -26.21 -8.28 41.56
CA GLY A 18 -25.95 -9.33 40.57
C GLY A 18 -25.87 -8.83 39.12
N VAL A 19 -26.73 -7.88 38.75
CA VAL A 19 -26.72 -7.25 37.42
C VAL A 19 -25.45 -6.42 37.19
N HIS A 20 -25.00 -5.68 38.21
CA HIS A 20 -23.78 -4.86 38.13
C HIS A 20 -22.52 -5.73 38.06
N LEU A 21 -22.47 -6.83 38.83
CA LEU A 21 -21.37 -7.79 38.76
C LEU A 21 -21.28 -8.45 37.38
N LEU A 22 -22.41 -8.86 36.79
CA LEU A 22 -22.45 -9.41 35.43
C LEU A 22 -22.01 -8.40 34.38
N LEU A 23 -22.39 -7.13 34.53
CA LEU A 23 -22.02 -6.06 33.60
C LEU A 23 -20.52 -5.74 33.67
N VAL A 24 -19.95 -5.69 34.88
CA VAL A 24 -18.50 -5.55 35.08
C VAL A 24 -17.75 -6.74 34.50
N PHE A 25 -18.25 -7.96 34.74
CA PHE A 25 -17.63 -9.17 34.20
C PHE A 25 -17.67 -9.22 32.67
N SER A 26 -18.79 -8.79 32.07
CA SER A 26 -18.94 -8.64 30.61
C SER A 26 -17.99 -7.59 30.03
N LEU A 27 -17.82 -6.45 30.71
CA LEU A 27 -16.86 -5.40 30.31
C LEU A 27 -15.42 -5.90 30.39
N VAL A 28 -15.07 -6.64 31.44
CA VAL A 28 -13.72 -7.21 31.60
C VAL A 28 -13.44 -8.26 30.52
N ILE A 29 -14.39 -9.16 30.24
CA ILE A 29 -14.25 -10.16 29.18
C ILE A 29 -14.13 -9.50 27.81
N ASN A 30 -14.97 -8.51 27.50
CA ASN A 30 -14.90 -7.79 26.22
C ASN A 30 -13.61 -6.97 26.10
N GLY A 31 -13.16 -6.33 27.18
CA GLY A 31 -11.89 -5.61 27.21
C GLY A 31 -10.70 -6.54 27.01
N PHE A 32 -10.72 -7.72 27.64
CA PHE A 32 -9.70 -8.74 27.47
C PHE A 32 -9.70 -9.32 26.07
N LEU A 33 -10.88 -9.63 25.50
CA LEU A 33 -11.02 -10.08 24.11
C LEU A 33 -10.57 -9.02 23.10
N TRP A 34 -10.76 -7.74 23.39
CA TRP A 34 -10.28 -6.64 22.56
C TRP A 34 -8.75 -6.52 22.63
N LEU A 35 -8.17 -6.65 23.82
CA LEU A 35 -6.72 -6.62 24.03
C LEU A 35 -6.02 -7.86 23.46
N SER A 36 -6.67 -9.03 23.55
CA SER A 36 -6.13 -10.30 23.09
C SER A 36 -6.46 -10.61 21.64
N ARG A 37 -7.14 -9.72 20.92
CA ARG A 37 -7.38 -9.91 19.47
C ARG A 37 -6.01 -9.96 18.80
N PRO A 38 -5.63 -11.08 18.17
CA PRO A 38 -4.39 -11.13 17.44
C PRO A 38 -4.46 -10.08 16.34
N GLN A 39 -3.45 -9.20 16.27
CA GLN A 39 -3.21 -8.40 15.06
C GLN A 39 -3.18 -9.41 13.92
N LYS A 40 -4.14 -9.30 12.98
CA LYS A 40 -4.16 -10.14 11.79
C LYS A 40 -2.89 -9.85 11.01
N SER A 41 -1.83 -10.59 11.28
CA SER A 41 -0.62 -10.60 10.46
C SER A 41 -1.06 -11.03 9.07
N MET A 42 -0.74 -10.20 8.09
CA MET A 42 -1.09 -10.49 6.71
C MET A 42 -0.51 -11.86 6.28
N PRO A 43 -1.29 -12.71 5.58
CA PRO A 43 -0.82 -14.01 5.09
C PRO A 43 0.42 -13.84 4.21
N THR A 44 1.36 -14.77 4.31
CA THR A 44 2.63 -14.72 3.55
C THR A 44 2.39 -14.72 2.04
N GLU A 45 1.35 -15.39 1.56
CA GLU A 45 0.94 -15.41 0.15
C GLU A 45 0.57 -14.00 -0.33
N VAL A 46 -0.25 -13.28 0.44
CA VAL A 46 -0.65 -11.90 0.13
C VAL A 46 0.57 -10.96 0.15
N LYS A 47 1.54 -11.20 1.06
CA LYS A 47 2.81 -10.44 1.08
C LYS A 47 3.61 -10.65 -0.21
N GLN A 48 3.70 -11.88 -0.71
CA GLN A 48 4.42 -12.21 -1.93
C GLN A 48 3.73 -11.66 -3.19
N ASP A 49 2.40 -11.75 -3.26
CA ASP A 49 1.63 -11.18 -4.37
C ASP A 49 1.78 -9.67 -4.44
N VAL A 50 1.72 -9.00 -3.28
CA VAL A 50 1.91 -7.56 -3.16
C VAL A 50 3.33 -7.15 -3.51
N GLU A 51 4.34 -7.91 -3.09
CA GLU A 51 5.72 -7.67 -3.48
C GLU A 51 5.89 -7.79 -5.00
N THR A 52 5.38 -8.86 -5.60
CA THR A 52 5.47 -9.09 -7.05
C THR A 52 4.77 -7.99 -7.84
N PHE A 53 3.57 -7.59 -7.40
CA PHE A 53 2.82 -6.48 -7.99
C PHE A 53 3.59 -5.16 -7.86
N SER A 54 4.15 -4.86 -6.68
CA SER A 54 4.91 -3.62 -6.48
C SER A 54 6.16 -3.56 -7.36
N ARG A 55 6.85 -4.70 -7.56
CA ARG A 55 8.00 -4.79 -8.48
C ARG A 55 7.56 -4.56 -9.92
N LYS A 56 6.44 -5.15 -10.33
CA LYS A 56 5.87 -5.00 -11.67
C LYS A 56 5.49 -3.54 -11.96
N VAL A 57 4.73 -2.92 -11.06
CA VAL A 57 4.31 -1.50 -11.18
C VAL A 57 5.52 -0.56 -11.17
N THR A 58 6.52 -0.82 -10.31
CA THR A 58 7.76 -0.05 -10.29
C THR A 58 8.53 -0.18 -11.62
N GLY A 59 8.57 -1.40 -12.17
CA GLY A 59 9.13 -1.66 -13.49
C GLY A 59 8.41 -0.85 -14.57
N HIS A 60 7.08 -0.92 -14.62
CA HIS A 60 6.30 -0.16 -15.61
C HIS A 60 6.42 1.37 -15.46
N LEU A 61 6.54 1.88 -14.23
CA LEU A 61 6.71 3.31 -13.97
C LEU A 61 8.09 3.83 -14.36
N LEU A 62 9.13 3.03 -14.18
CA LEU A 62 10.52 3.45 -14.39
C LEU A 62 11.12 3.01 -15.73
N ASP A 63 10.55 1.99 -16.37
CA ASP A 63 11.01 1.49 -17.65
C ASP A 63 10.64 2.48 -18.76
N THR A 64 11.51 3.46 -18.92
CA THR A 64 11.49 4.49 -19.97
C THR A 64 12.25 4.04 -21.22
N SER A 65 12.24 2.73 -21.50
CA SER A 65 12.82 2.18 -22.71
C SER A 65 11.86 2.34 -23.88
N TYR A 66 12.33 2.88 -25.00
CA TYR A 66 11.50 3.14 -26.18
C TYR A 66 10.81 1.87 -26.74
N ILE A 67 11.38 0.68 -26.50
CA ILE A 67 10.90 -0.61 -27.01
C ILE A 67 9.64 -1.08 -26.27
N THR A 68 9.60 -0.87 -24.94
CA THR A 68 8.57 -1.43 -24.05
C THR A 68 7.56 -0.37 -23.57
N CYS A 69 7.82 0.91 -23.86
CA CYS A 69 7.03 2.04 -23.38
C CYS A 69 5.51 1.89 -23.66
N GLU A 70 5.08 1.55 -24.87
CA GLU A 70 3.64 1.46 -25.18
C GLU A 70 2.92 0.36 -24.39
N ASN A 71 3.54 -0.82 -24.30
CA ASN A 71 3.00 -1.96 -23.56
C ASN A 71 3.02 -1.69 -22.05
N ASN A 72 4.07 -1.06 -21.54
CA ASN A 72 4.17 -0.73 -20.12
C ASN A 72 3.15 0.34 -19.72
N MET A 73 2.95 1.37 -20.55
CA MET A 73 2.03 2.47 -20.25
C MET A 73 0.56 2.03 -20.30
N THR A 74 0.22 1.13 -21.22
CA THR A 74 -1.12 0.53 -21.28
C THR A 74 -1.40 -0.37 -20.08
N GLN A 75 -0.46 -1.26 -19.72
CA GLN A 75 -0.60 -2.10 -18.52
C GLN A 75 -0.65 -1.29 -17.22
N LEU A 76 0.18 -0.25 -17.11
CA LEU A 76 0.21 0.63 -15.96
C LEU A 76 -1.14 1.33 -15.76
N ARG A 77 -1.82 1.73 -16.84
CA ARG A 77 -3.14 2.37 -16.76
C ARG A 77 -4.22 1.45 -16.17
N ASP A 78 -4.10 0.14 -16.36
CA ASP A 78 -5.03 -0.85 -15.79
C ASP A 78 -4.69 -1.20 -14.33
N GLU A 79 -3.41 -1.09 -13.93
CA GLU A 79 -2.90 -1.36 -12.58
C GLU A 79 -3.09 -0.17 -11.60
N LEU A 80 -3.28 1.03 -12.15
CA LEU A 80 -3.51 2.27 -11.39
C LEU A 80 -4.98 2.44 -11.00
N GLY A 81 -5.21 2.94 -9.78
CA GLY A 81 -6.53 3.45 -9.39
C GLY A 81 -6.93 4.67 -10.24
N PRO A 82 -8.22 4.87 -10.53
CA PRO A 82 -8.70 5.91 -11.45
C PRO A 82 -8.31 7.34 -11.01
N THR A 83 -8.28 7.58 -9.71
CA THR A 83 -7.84 8.86 -9.12
C THR A 83 -6.35 9.09 -9.30
N LEU A 84 -5.54 8.04 -9.16
CA LEU A 84 -4.10 8.12 -9.31
C LEU A 84 -3.70 8.25 -10.78
N ALA A 85 -4.37 7.52 -11.68
CA ALA A 85 -4.18 7.67 -13.12
C ALA A 85 -4.45 9.11 -13.57
N ALA A 86 -5.52 9.75 -13.09
CA ALA A 86 -5.81 11.14 -13.38
C ALA A 86 -4.71 12.08 -12.85
N ASN A 87 -4.21 11.85 -11.64
CA ASN A 87 -3.13 12.66 -11.06
C ASN A 87 -1.81 12.54 -11.83
N LEU A 88 -1.40 11.32 -12.17
CA LEU A 88 -0.18 11.06 -12.96
C LEU A 88 -0.28 11.61 -14.39
N THR A 89 -1.49 11.59 -14.96
CA THR A 89 -1.79 12.23 -16.26
C THR A 89 -1.70 13.75 -16.17
N ASN A 90 -2.14 14.34 -15.06
CA ASN A 90 -2.04 15.78 -14.82
C ASN A 90 -0.59 16.22 -14.55
N GLN A 91 0.22 15.37 -13.92
CA GLN A 91 1.64 15.59 -13.69
C GLN A 91 2.50 15.38 -14.96
N GLY A 92 1.90 14.93 -16.07
CA GLY A 92 2.61 14.71 -17.33
C GLY A 92 3.48 13.45 -17.34
N ILE A 93 3.36 12.58 -16.33
CA ILE A 93 4.07 11.30 -16.25
C ILE A 93 3.39 10.27 -17.17
N LEU A 94 2.05 10.28 -17.23
CA LEU A 94 1.27 9.47 -18.16
C LEU A 94 0.83 10.28 -19.38
N PRO A 95 0.99 9.76 -20.62
CA PRO A 95 0.46 10.39 -21.81
C PRO A 95 -1.08 10.43 -21.76
N LYS A 96 -1.65 11.58 -22.13
CA LYS A 96 -3.09 11.81 -22.14
C LYS A 96 -3.77 11.09 -23.30
N ASN A 97 -3.13 11.14 -24.47
CA ASN A 97 -3.66 10.63 -25.73
C ASN A 97 -2.66 9.71 -26.44
N ALA A 98 -3.17 8.91 -27.39
CA ALA A 98 -2.32 8.06 -28.23
C ALA A 98 -1.28 8.86 -29.04
N GLN A 99 -1.60 10.10 -29.42
CA GLN A 99 -0.64 11.01 -30.08
C GLN A 99 0.51 11.42 -29.15
N ASP A 100 0.23 11.75 -27.89
CA ASP A 100 1.26 12.10 -26.91
C ASP A 100 2.17 10.90 -26.61
N MET A 101 1.58 9.70 -26.58
CA MET A 101 2.32 8.45 -26.42
C MET A 101 3.24 8.19 -27.61
N HIS A 102 2.75 8.37 -28.83
CA HIS A 102 3.57 8.19 -30.02
C HIS A 102 4.72 9.22 -30.10
N ALA A 103 4.45 10.48 -29.75
CA ALA A 103 5.47 11.53 -29.69
C ALA A 103 6.55 11.22 -28.65
N LEU A 104 6.16 10.70 -27.48
CA LEU A 104 7.09 10.27 -26.43
C LEU A 104 7.99 9.12 -26.90
N VAL A 105 7.41 8.10 -27.54
CA VAL A 105 8.16 6.97 -28.10
C VAL A 105 9.15 7.43 -29.16
N LEU A 106 8.75 8.38 -30.01
CA LEU A 106 9.60 8.90 -31.08
C LEU A 106 10.79 9.69 -30.53
N ASP A 107 10.57 10.56 -29.52
CA ASP A 107 11.65 11.26 -28.80
C ASP A 107 12.61 10.28 -28.09
N MET A 108 12.07 9.25 -27.42
CA MET A 108 12.90 8.22 -26.78
C MET A 108 13.68 7.38 -27.80
N GLN A 109 13.09 7.10 -28.96
CA GLN A 109 13.74 6.38 -30.06
C GLN A 109 14.86 7.20 -30.69
N GLU A 110 14.66 8.50 -30.92
CA GLU A 110 15.70 9.41 -31.40
C GLU A 110 16.89 9.47 -30.44
N ARG A 111 16.62 9.47 -29.13
CA ARG A 111 17.65 9.47 -28.07
C ARG A 111 18.24 8.10 -27.79
N LYS A 112 17.73 7.03 -28.42
CA LYS A 112 18.07 5.62 -28.13
C LYS A 112 18.08 5.33 -26.63
N GLN A 113 17.08 5.85 -25.91
CA GLN A 113 17.03 5.75 -24.46
C GLN A 113 16.68 4.33 -24.03
N ILE A 114 17.58 3.71 -23.26
CA ILE A 114 17.42 2.39 -22.66
C ILE A 114 17.46 2.57 -21.14
N CYS A 115 16.49 2.01 -20.44
CA CYS A 115 16.43 2.04 -19.00
C CYS A 115 16.66 0.64 -18.44
N ALA A 116 17.49 0.53 -17.41
CA ALA A 116 17.64 -0.66 -16.60
C ALA A 116 17.25 -0.36 -15.16
N VAL A 117 16.20 -1.02 -14.68
CA VAL A 117 15.69 -0.84 -13.32
C VAL A 117 16.12 -2.02 -12.47
N ARG A 118 16.91 -1.77 -11.42
CA ARG A 118 17.25 -2.75 -10.40
C ARG A 118 16.53 -2.42 -9.11
N ILE A 119 15.69 -3.33 -8.64
CA ILE A 119 14.95 -3.19 -7.38
C ILE A 119 15.72 -3.92 -6.28
N ASP A 120 16.36 -3.17 -5.39
CA ASP A 120 17.21 -3.72 -4.34
C ASP A 120 16.38 -4.24 -3.15
N GLN A 121 15.32 -3.51 -2.75
CA GLN A 121 14.51 -3.90 -1.60
C GLN A 121 13.03 -3.52 -1.77
N VAL A 122 12.15 -4.42 -1.32
CA VAL A 122 10.72 -4.20 -1.16
C VAL A 122 10.34 -4.47 0.28
N GLN A 123 9.77 -3.48 0.96
CA GLN A 123 9.28 -3.59 2.32
C GLN A 123 7.75 -3.51 2.30
N VAL A 124 7.11 -4.64 2.56
CA VAL A 124 5.65 -4.71 2.70
C VAL A 124 5.29 -4.57 4.18
N SER A 125 4.52 -3.54 4.51
CA SER A 125 4.03 -3.29 5.87
C SER A 125 2.63 -3.87 6.07
N GLU A 126 2.20 -3.98 7.33
CA GLU A 126 0.85 -4.43 7.65
C GLU A 126 -0.22 -3.45 7.13
N PRO A 127 -1.43 -3.92 6.80
CA PRO A 127 -2.50 -3.06 6.30
C PRO A 127 -2.88 -1.97 7.30
N ASN A 128 -3.08 -0.75 6.81
CA ASN A 128 -3.60 0.36 7.59
C ASN A 128 -5.06 0.10 8.01
N GLN A 129 -5.60 0.93 8.91
CA GLN A 129 -7.00 0.85 9.40
C GLN A 129 -8.06 0.86 8.28
N GLN A 130 -7.69 1.30 7.07
CA GLN A 130 -8.51 1.33 5.87
C GLN A 130 -8.38 0.07 5.00
N GLY A 131 -7.58 -0.92 5.40
CA GLY A 131 -7.29 -2.13 4.63
C GLY A 131 -6.29 -1.94 3.48
N LEU A 132 -5.63 -0.77 3.42
CA LEU A 132 -4.61 -0.46 2.42
C LEU A 132 -3.25 -0.97 2.87
N ILE A 133 -2.51 -1.63 1.98
CA ILE A 133 -1.21 -2.22 2.25
C ILE A 133 -0.11 -1.22 1.86
N PRO A 134 0.66 -0.69 2.82
CA PRO A 134 1.79 0.17 2.51
C PRO A 134 2.96 -0.68 2.00
N VAL A 135 3.54 -0.27 0.88
CA VAL A 135 4.75 -0.89 0.34
C VAL A 135 5.78 0.18 0.05
N ARG A 136 7.00 -0.04 0.51
CA ARG A 136 8.15 0.79 0.16
C ARG A 136 9.07 0.01 -0.77
N VAL A 137 9.35 0.55 -1.94
CA VAL A 137 10.27 -0.03 -2.92
C VAL A 137 11.46 0.90 -3.06
N SER A 138 12.67 0.35 -2.97
CA SER A 138 13.90 1.11 -3.18
C SER A 138 14.80 0.39 -4.17
N GLY A 139 15.48 1.16 -5.01
CA GLY A 139 16.38 0.60 -6.00
C GLY A 139 17.20 1.65 -6.75
N VAL A 140 17.78 1.21 -7.86
CA VAL A 140 18.57 2.04 -8.77
C VAL A 140 17.96 1.93 -10.16
N CYS A 141 17.70 3.08 -10.76
CA CYS A 141 17.30 3.22 -12.15
C CYS A 141 18.50 3.77 -12.92
N ALA A 142 19.05 2.99 -13.84
CA ALA A 142 20.12 3.42 -14.72
C ALA A 142 19.52 3.77 -16.09
N ILE A 143 19.63 5.03 -16.49
CA ILE A 143 19.18 5.51 -17.79
C ILE A 143 20.41 5.66 -18.67
N HIS A 144 20.42 4.94 -19.78
CA HIS A 144 21.43 5.07 -20.83
C HIS A 144 20.78 5.70 -22.05
N SER A 145 21.17 6.93 -22.38
CA SER A 145 20.74 7.62 -23.59
C SER A 145 21.95 8.03 -24.41
N ALA A 146 21.74 8.37 -25.68
CA ALA A 146 22.80 8.87 -26.56
C ALA A 146 23.50 10.14 -26.02
N ALA A 147 22.85 10.89 -25.12
CA ALA A 147 23.37 12.12 -24.55
C ALA A 147 23.97 11.94 -23.14
N GLU A 148 23.45 11.00 -22.35
CA GLU A 148 23.81 10.88 -20.93
C GLU A 148 23.59 9.45 -20.41
N THR A 149 24.53 8.99 -19.57
CA THR A 149 24.35 7.79 -18.74
C THR A 149 24.26 8.26 -17.28
N ALA A 150 23.09 8.10 -16.68
CA ALA A 150 22.82 8.53 -15.32
C ALA A 150 22.27 7.38 -14.49
N GLU A 151 22.83 7.18 -13.30
CA GLU A 151 22.28 6.28 -12.29
C GLU A 151 21.52 7.10 -11.24
N ARG A 152 20.23 6.84 -11.10
CA ARG A 152 19.37 7.48 -10.12
C ARG A 152 18.86 6.46 -9.11
N ARG A 153 19.16 6.70 -7.84
CA ARG A 153 18.55 5.95 -6.74
C ARG A 153 17.13 6.42 -6.55
N PHE A 154 16.20 5.48 -6.39
CA PHE A 154 14.81 5.79 -6.14
C PHE A 154 14.30 5.12 -4.87
N ILE A 155 13.40 5.81 -4.17
CA ILE A 155 12.65 5.28 -3.04
C ILE A 155 11.19 5.67 -3.25
N PHE A 156 10.35 4.68 -3.52
CA PHE A 156 8.93 4.88 -3.73
C PHE A 156 8.13 4.29 -2.59
N GLN A 157 7.10 5.02 -2.18
CA GLN A 157 6.10 4.55 -1.23
C GLN A 157 4.75 4.45 -1.94
N TYR A 158 4.20 3.25 -1.91
CA TYR A 158 2.94 2.88 -2.53
C TYR A 158 1.92 2.51 -1.47
N LEU A 159 0.66 2.89 -1.69
CA LEU A 159 -0.47 2.29 -0.99
C LEU A 159 -1.25 1.43 -1.97
N ILE A 160 -1.30 0.13 -1.70
CA ILE A 160 -1.98 -0.84 -2.53
C ILE A 160 -3.31 -1.19 -1.87
N GLY A 161 -4.40 -1.05 -2.62
CA GLY A 161 -5.73 -1.52 -2.25
C GLY A 161 -6.12 -2.74 -3.06
N GLN A 162 -7.20 -3.41 -2.66
CA GLN A 162 -7.88 -4.38 -3.50
C GLN A 162 -9.09 -3.74 -4.16
N ARG A 163 -9.33 -4.03 -5.44
CA ARG A 163 -10.54 -3.60 -6.14
C ARG A 163 -11.76 -4.20 -5.46
N ALA A 164 -12.78 -3.39 -5.20
CA ALA A 164 -14.01 -3.88 -4.58
C ALA A 164 -14.63 -5.01 -5.42
N GLY A 165 -14.75 -6.20 -4.83
CA GLY A 165 -15.30 -7.39 -5.49
C GLY A 165 -14.32 -8.20 -6.35
N THR A 166 -13.03 -7.85 -6.37
CA THR A 166 -11.99 -8.60 -7.10
C THR A 166 -10.73 -8.76 -6.25
N THR A 167 -10.00 -9.87 -6.39
CA THR A 167 -8.66 -10.05 -5.78
C THR A 167 -7.56 -9.23 -6.47
N GLN A 168 -7.93 -8.38 -7.44
CA GLN A 168 -7.00 -7.54 -8.19
C GLN A 168 -6.47 -6.41 -7.30
N LEU A 169 -5.14 -6.33 -7.21
CA LEU A 169 -4.41 -5.25 -6.52
C LEU A 169 -4.43 -4.00 -7.38
N LEU A 170 -4.62 -2.84 -6.74
CA LEU A 170 -4.63 -1.54 -7.38
C LEU A 170 -3.74 -0.57 -6.61
N LEU A 171 -2.97 0.22 -7.35
CA LEU A 171 -2.22 1.32 -6.77
C LEU A 171 -3.15 2.50 -6.48
N THR A 172 -3.32 2.85 -5.21
CA THR A 172 -4.23 3.94 -4.81
C THR A 172 -3.49 5.24 -4.53
N GLN A 173 -2.27 5.16 -3.97
CA GLN A 173 -1.40 6.31 -3.75
C GLN A 173 0.04 6.01 -4.14
N TYR A 174 0.71 7.04 -4.65
CA TYR A 174 2.11 7.05 -5.03
C TYR A 174 2.79 8.25 -4.38
N GLN A 175 3.92 8.02 -3.74
CA GLN A 175 4.79 9.07 -3.23
C GLN A 175 6.25 8.74 -3.56
N ASP A 176 6.91 9.70 -4.20
CA ASP A 176 8.36 9.66 -4.42
C ASP A 176 9.08 10.23 -3.19
N LEU A 177 9.94 9.41 -2.58
CA LEU A 177 10.77 9.75 -1.42
C LEU A 177 12.27 9.72 -1.77
N SER A 178 12.60 9.73 -3.07
CA SER A 178 13.97 9.71 -3.54
C SER A 178 14.74 10.95 -3.04
N PRO A 179 15.97 10.80 -2.50
CA PRO A 179 16.77 11.96 -2.10
C PRO A 179 17.11 12.79 -3.34
N ASN A 180 16.86 14.10 -3.28
CA ASN A 180 17.29 15.08 -4.27
C ASN A 180 18.80 15.28 -4.25
#